data_AF-A0AAE1KPC3-F1
#
_entry.id   AF-A0AAE1KPC3-F1
#
_cell.length_a   1.000
_cell.length_b   1.000
_cell.length_c   1.000
_cell.angle_alpha   90.00
_cell.angle_beta   90.00
_cell.angle_gamma   90.00
#
_symmetry.space_group_name_H-M   'P 1'
#
loop_
_entity.id
_entity.type
_entity.pdbx_description
1 polymer ?
#
loop_
_entity_poly.entity_id
_entity_poly.type
_entity_poly.pdbx_seq_one_letter_code
_entity_poly.pdbx_strand_id
1 'polypeptide(L)'
;MSDGANGKRSRSVIWEYYQKDPEAPTKAKCMKCGDKLQHSMNTSNLFKHLSKQHPLEYESALKNREATVKTGYLQPTIYQAFHNRESYARDSWRAKLLDKCLVNMLAADMQPASIVEDE
;
A
#
# COMPACT_ATOMS: atom_id res chain seq x y z
N MET A 1 26.44 22.86 -6.99
CA MET A 1 26.30 21.59 -6.25
C MET A 1 25.04 21.69 -5.41
N SER A 2 23.90 21.27 -5.94
CA SER A 2 22.62 21.33 -5.24
C SER A 2 21.68 20.30 -5.87
N ASP A 3 21.76 19.08 -5.38
CA ASP A 3 20.87 18.00 -5.77
C ASP A 3 19.49 18.23 -5.13
N GLY A 4 18.53 18.58 -6.00
CA GLY A 4 17.12 18.69 -5.66
C GLY A 4 16.54 17.31 -5.31
N ALA A 5 16.18 17.12 -4.05
CA ALA A 5 15.51 15.92 -3.58
C ALA A 5 14.05 15.89 -4.06
N ASN A 6 13.83 15.17 -5.16
CA ASN A 6 12.52 14.78 -5.67
C ASN A 6 11.73 14.00 -4.60
N GLY A 7 10.65 14.59 -4.08
CA GLY A 7 9.85 14.09 -2.97
C GLY A 7 9.02 12.85 -3.28
N LYS A 8 9.67 11.71 -3.52
CA LYS A 8 9.01 10.40 -3.42
C LYS A 8 8.94 10.03 -1.94
N ARG A 9 7.76 10.19 -1.34
CA ARG A 9 7.50 9.73 0.04
C ARG A 9 7.92 8.25 0.14
N SER A 10 8.92 8.01 0.97
CA SER A 10 9.36 6.67 1.33
C SER A 10 8.17 5.86 1.86
N ARG A 11 7.98 4.63 1.37
CA ARG A 11 6.87 3.75 1.78
C ARG A 11 6.87 3.43 3.29
N SER A 12 8.00 3.58 3.99
CA SER A 12 8.10 3.30 5.42
C SER A 12 8.63 4.52 6.19
N VAL A 13 7.95 4.85 7.29
CA VAL A 13 8.29 5.96 8.21
C VAL A 13 9.69 5.80 8.83
N ILE A 14 10.20 4.58 8.89
CA ILE A 14 11.51 4.28 9.49
C ILE A 14 12.66 5.01 8.77
N TRP A 15 12.51 5.31 7.48
CA TRP A 15 13.54 5.99 6.69
C TRP A 15 13.74 7.46 7.07
N GLU A 16 12.88 8.02 7.93
CA GLU A 16 13.10 9.34 8.56
C GLU A 16 14.24 9.30 9.60
N TYR A 17 14.65 8.11 10.07
CA TYR A 17 15.65 7.91 11.12
C TYR A 17 16.96 7.30 10.61
N TYR A 18 16.97 6.87 9.34
CA TYR A 18 18.09 6.13 8.73
C TYR A 18 18.49 6.70 7.39
N GLN A 19 19.79 6.74 7.15
CA GLN A 19 20.38 7.08 5.86
C GLN A 19 20.81 5.81 5.12
N LYS A 20 20.43 5.66 3.85
CA LYS A 20 20.88 4.55 3.01
C LYS A 20 22.29 4.82 2.50
N ASP A 21 23.13 3.79 2.49
CA ASP A 21 24.44 3.88 1.86
C ASP A 21 24.30 3.82 0.33
N PRO A 22 24.84 4.78 -0.44
CA PRO A 22 24.71 4.80 -1.90
C PRO A 22 25.47 3.66 -2.59
N GLU A 23 26.57 3.20 -2.00
CA GLU A 23 27.41 2.11 -2.53
C GLU A 23 26.92 0.71 -2.12
N ALA A 24 26.17 0.62 -1.02
CA ALA A 24 25.70 -0.63 -0.45
C ALA A 24 24.22 -0.53 -0.06
N PRO A 25 23.27 -0.78 -0.99
CA PRO A 25 21.83 -0.57 -0.77
C PRO A 25 21.20 -1.53 0.26
N THR A 26 21.98 -2.48 0.80
CA THR A 26 21.59 -3.39 1.89
C THR A 26 22.02 -2.87 3.25
N LYS A 27 22.72 -1.74 3.32
CA LYS A 27 23.21 -1.12 4.55
C LYS A 27 22.55 0.23 4.75
N ALA A 28 22.22 0.49 6.01
CA ALA A 28 21.65 1.75 6.45
C ALA A 28 22.37 2.22 7.72
N LYS A 29 22.66 3.51 7.79
CA LYS A 29 23.28 4.16 8.94
C LYS A 29 22.20 4.82 9.80
N CYS A 30 22.21 4.55 11.10
CA CYS A 30 21.37 5.24 12.07
C CYS A 30 21.84 6.69 12.21
N MET A 31 20.92 7.65 12.10
CA MET A 31 21.27 9.07 12.27
C MET A 31 21.43 9.50 13.73
N LYS A 32 21.03 8.64 14.69
CA LYS A 32 21.07 8.94 16.13
C LYS A 32 22.34 8.44 16.80
N CYS A 33 22.70 7.17 16.61
CA CYS A 33 23.92 6.59 17.17
C CYS A 33 25.06 6.42 16.14
N GLY A 34 24.78 6.54 14.83
CA GLY A 34 25.77 6.32 13.78
C GLY A 34 26.01 4.85 13.41
N ASP A 35 25.33 3.89 14.06
CA ASP A 35 25.51 2.46 13.79
C ASP A 35 25.09 2.08 12.37
N LYS A 36 25.88 1.19 11.76
CA LYS A 36 25.60 0.62 10.43
C LYS A 36 24.86 -0.70 10.58
N LEU A 37 23.64 -0.76 10.06
CA LEU A 37 22.78 -1.93 10.12
C LEU A 37 22.55 -2.49 8.73
N GLN A 38 22.60 -3.82 8.63
CA GLN A 38 22.19 -4.52 7.43
C GLN A 38 20.67 -4.74 7.43
N HIS A 39 20.06 -4.52 6.28
CA HIS A 39 18.66 -4.81 6.04
C HIS A 39 18.49 -5.67 4.78
N SER A 40 17.75 -6.77 4.92
CA SER A 40 17.52 -7.73 3.83
C SER A 40 16.12 -7.52 3.27
N MET A 41 15.97 -6.53 2.39
CA MET A 41 14.73 -6.20 1.64
C MET A 41 13.51 -5.78 2.49
N ASN A 42 13.58 -5.90 3.82
CA ASN A 42 12.60 -5.39 4.78
C ASN A 42 13.26 -4.38 5.74
N THR A 43 12.46 -3.78 6.62
CA THR A 43 12.93 -2.77 7.59
C THR A 43 12.87 -3.22 9.05
N SER A 44 12.64 -4.52 9.29
CA SER A 44 12.43 -5.06 10.64
C SER A 44 13.65 -4.88 11.54
N ASN A 45 14.86 -5.03 10.99
CA ASN A 45 16.10 -4.84 11.75
C ASN A 45 16.28 -3.39 12.20
N LEU A 46 15.89 -2.42 11.36
CA LEU A 46 15.95 -1.00 11.68
C LEU A 46 14.96 -0.66 12.80
N PHE A 47 13.72 -1.16 12.72
CA PHE A 47 12.75 -1.00 13.81
C PHE A 47 13.22 -1.60 15.13
N LYS A 48 13.82 -2.79 15.12
CA LYS A 48 14.37 -3.43 16.33
C LYS A 48 15.53 -2.65 16.94
N HIS A 49 16.38 -2.06 16.11
CA HIS A 49 17.44 -1.19 16.59
C HIS A 49 16.84 0.06 17.25
N LEU A 50 15.92 0.73 16.56
CA LEU A 50 15.28 1.94 17.08
C LEU A 50 14.57 1.65 18.41
N SER A 51 13.85 0.53 18.52
CA SER A 51 13.16 0.17 19.77
C SER A 51 14.10 -0.09 20.95
N LYS A 52 15.32 -0.61 20.71
CA LYS A 52 16.27 -0.96 21.76
C LYS A 52 17.18 0.18 22.17
N GLN A 53 17.67 0.95 21.20
CA GLN A 53 18.68 1.99 21.42
C GLN A 53 18.06 3.39 21.53
N HIS A 54 16.88 3.58 20.96
CA HIS A 54 16.24 4.89 20.78
C HIS A 54 14.72 4.83 21.05
N PRO A 55 14.31 4.52 22.30
CA PRO A 55 12.90 4.30 22.64
C PRO A 55 12.02 5.54 22.36
N LEU A 56 12.54 6.75 22.54
CA LEU A 56 11.81 8.00 22.28
C LEU A 56 11.52 8.20 20.78
N GLU A 57 12.51 7.96 19.93
CA GLU A 57 12.36 7.97 18.48
C GLU A 57 11.44 6.85 18.00
N TYR A 58 11.49 5.70 18.64
CA TYR A 58 10.61 4.57 18.33
C TYR A 58 9.13 4.92 18.57
N GLU A 59 8.80 5.54 19.71
CA GLU A 59 7.44 6.02 19.98
C GLU A 59 6.98 7.05 18.95
N SER A 60 7.87 7.97 18.55
CA SER A 60 7.58 8.97 17.53
C SER A 60 7.32 8.32 16.16
N ALA A 61 8.12 7.31 15.79
CA ALA A 61 7.93 6.53 14.57
C ALA A 61 6.61 5.74 14.57
N LEU A 62 6.18 5.21 15.72
CA LEU A 62 4.88 4.53 15.85
C LEU A 62 3.71 5.50 15.64
N LYS A 63 3.74 6.68 16.28
CA LYS A 63 2.72 7.71 16.08
C LYS A 63 2.63 8.16 14.62
N ASN A 64 3.76 8.36 13.95
CA ASN A 64 3.80 8.68 12.52
C ASN A 64 3.23 7.53 11.67
N ARG A 65 3.56 6.27 12.00
CA ARG A 65 2.99 5.10 11.32
C ARG A 65 1.46 5.09 11.45
N GLU A 66 0.93 5.26 12.65
CA GLU A 66 -0.52 5.30 12.89
C GLU A 66 -1.21 6.46 12.13
N ALA A 67 -0.58 7.63 12.09
CA ALA A 67 -1.10 8.77 11.32
C ALA A 67 -1.16 8.46 9.81
N THR A 68 -0.12 7.82 9.25
CA THR A 68 -0.14 7.41 7.83
C THR A 68 -1.19 6.35 7.52
N VAL A 69 -1.44 5.41 8.45
CA VAL A 69 -2.43 4.33 8.28
C VAL A 69 -3.86 4.88 8.16
N LYS A 70 -4.18 5.99 8.84
CA LYS A 70 -5.50 6.63 8.73
C LYS A 70 -5.78 7.28 7.36
N THR A 71 -4.74 7.50 6.54
CA THR A 71 -4.85 8.14 5.23
C THR A 71 -4.71 7.18 4.05
N GLY A 72 -4.23 5.95 4.29
CA GLY A 72 -4.12 4.92 3.27
C GLY A 72 -5.41 4.12 3.18
N TYR A 73 -5.85 3.78 1.96
CA TYR A 73 -6.94 2.82 1.75
C TYR A 73 -6.64 1.53 2.51
N LEU A 74 -7.32 1.33 3.64
CA LEU A 74 -7.23 0.10 4.41
C LEU A 74 -7.80 -1.01 3.54
N GLN A 75 -7.00 -2.04 3.28
CA GLN A 75 -7.54 -3.24 2.65
C GLN A 75 -8.59 -3.83 3.60
N PRO A 76 -9.86 -3.94 3.18
CA PRO A 76 -10.90 -4.52 4.02
C PRO A 76 -10.56 -5.98 4.31
N THR A 77 -11.04 -6.49 5.44
CA THR A 77 -10.93 -7.93 5.71
C THR A 77 -11.71 -8.70 4.64
N ILE A 78 -11.35 -9.96 4.42
CA ILE A 78 -12.11 -10.84 3.51
C ILE A 78 -13.60 -10.86 3.88
N TYR A 79 -13.90 -10.98 5.17
CA TYR A 79 -15.27 -10.94 5.69
C TYR A 79 -15.96 -9.60 5.38
N GLN A 80 -15.33 -8.46 5.68
CA GLN A 80 -15.88 -7.13 5.39
C GLN A 80 -16.10 -6.91 3.89
N ALA A 81 -15.22 -7.42 3.04
CA ALA A 81 -15.36 -7.35 1.60
C ALA A 81 -16.58 -8.14 1.10
N PHE A 82 -16.87 -9.30 1.70
CA PHE A 82 -18.09 -10.05 1.39
C PHE A 82 -19.36 -9.34 1.88
N HIS A 83 -19.31 -8.69 3.04
CA HIS A 83 -20.43 -7.90 3.54
C HIS A 83 -20.70 -6.63 2.74
N ASN A 84 -19.67 -6.04 2.14
CA ASN A 84 -19.80 -4.85 1.30
C ASN A 84 -20.15 -5.18 -0.17
N ARG A 85 -20.63 -6.39 -0.46
CA ARG A 85 -21.17 -6.73 -1.79
C ARG A 85 -22.55 -6.12 -1.94
N GLU A 86 -22.60 -4.84 -2.24
CA GLU A 86 -23.81 -4.19 -2.71
C GLU A 86 -23.88 -4.33 -4.24
N SER A 87 -25.02 -4.80 -4.75
CA SER A 87 -25.31 -4.71 -6.18
C SER A 87 -25.33 -3.24 -6.59
N TYR A 88 -24.81 -2.93 -7.77
CA TYR A 88 -24.86 -1.56 -8.28
C TYR A 88 -26.32 -1.12 -8.42
N ALA A 89 -26.63 0.11 -8.04
CA ALA A 89 -27.93 0.72 -8.32
C ALA A 89 -28.20 0.70 -9.84
N ARG A 90 -29.45 0.42 -10.23
CA ARG A 90 -29.85 0.21 -11.65
C ARG A 90 -29.51 1.39 -12.56
N ASP A 91 -29.53 2.60 -12.03
CA ASP A 91 -29.26 3.85 -12.74
C ASP A 91 -27.78 4.27 -12.72
N SER A 92 -26.94 3.57 -11.94
CA SER A 92 -25.51 3.83 -11.83
C SER A 92 -24.80 3.73 -13.18
N TRP A 93 -23.88 4.67 -13.43
CA TRP A 93 -23.04 4.65 -14.64
C TRP A 93 -22.27 3.33 -14.78
N ARG A 94 -21.90 2.73 -13.65
CA ARG A 94 -21.12 1.49 -13.61
C ARG A 94 -21.97 0.27 -13.97
N ALA A 95 -23.23 0.22 -13.53
CA ALA A 95 -24.17 -0.83 -13.92
C ALA A 95 -24.39 -0.81 -15.44
N LYS A 96 -24.73 0.36 -15.99
CA LYS A 96 -24.92 0.56 -17.44
C LYS A 96 -23.69 0.21 -18.26
N LEU A 97 -22.49 0.50 -17.74
CA LEU A 97 -21.24 0.14 -18.40
C LEU A 97 -21.06 -1.39 -18.46
N LEU A 98 -21.32 -2.09 -17.35
CA LEU A 98 -21.27 -3.55 -17.31
C LEU A 98 -22.28 -4.17 -18.27
N ASP A 99 -23.53 -3.69 -18.24
CA ASP A 99 -24.58 -4.17 -19.15
C ASP A 99 -24.19 -4.00 -20.62
N LYS A 100 -23.64 -2.82 -20.98
CA LYS A 100 -23.16 -2.57 -22.35
C LYS A 100 -22.04 -3.53 -22.75
N CYS A 101 -21.08 -3.79 -21.86
CA CYS A 101 -20.01 -4.73 -22.11
C CYS A 101 -20.54 -6.16 -22.31
N LEU A 102 -21.49 -6.59 -21.47
CA LEU A 102 -22.13 -7.91 -21.59
C LEU A 102 -22.88 -8.04 -22.91
N VAL A 103 -23.74 -7.07 -23.25
CA VAL A 103 -24.49 -7.07 -24.52
C VAL A 103 -23.54 -7.11 -25.72
N ASN A 104 -22.44 -6.37 -25.67
CA ASN A 104 -21.46 -6.39 -26.75
C ASN A 104 -20.76 -7.76 -26.88
N MET A 105 -20.43 -8.42 -25.78
CA MET A 105 -19.87 -9.77 -25.80
C MET A 105 -20.87 -10.77 -26.41
N LEU A 106 -22.15 -10.72 -26.00
CA LEU A 106 -23.19 -11.57 -26.58
C LEU A 106 -23.35 -11.34 -28.08
N ALA A 107 -23.40 -10.08 -28.52
CA ALA A 107 -23.65 -9.71 -29.90
C ALA A 107 -22.45 -9.97 -30.82
N ALA A 108 -21.23 -9.67 -30.37
CA ALA A 108 -20.02 -9.90 -31.17
C ALA A 108 -19.74 -11.39 -31.37
N ASP A 109 -19.97 -12.19 -30.33
CA ASP A 109 -19.68 -13.62 -30.32
C ASP A 109 -20.90 -14.47 -30.72
N MET A 110 -22.02 -13.83 -31.10
CA MET A 110 -23.30 -14.48 -31.49
C MET A 110 -23.78 -15.51 -30.46
N GLN A 111 -23.61 -15.20 -29.17
CA GLN A 111 -23.98 -16.10 -28.08
C GLN A 111 -25.49 -16.01 -27.79
N PRO A 112 -26.15 -17.12 -27.42
CA PRO A 112 -27.54 -17.09 -26.99
C PRO A 112 -27.69 -16.32 -25.67
N ALA A 113 -28.79 -15.58 -25.51
CA ALA A 113 -29.04 -14.78 -24.31
C ALA A 113 -29.16 -15.62 -23.02
N SER A 114 -29.49 -16.90 -23.15
CA SER A 114 -29.60 -17.86 -22.04
C SER A 114 -28.29 -18.10 -21.30
N ILE A 115 -27.14 -17.71 -21.84
CA ILE A 115 -25.83 -17.88 -21.18
C ILE A 115 -25.66 -17.04 -19.90
N VAL A 116 -26.51 -16.02 -19.71
CA VAL A 116 -26.47 -15.12 -18.54
C VAL A 116 -27.66 -15.38 -17.58
N GLU A 117 -28.56 -16.28 -17.92
CA GLU A 117 -29.68 -16.65 -17.05
C GLU A 117 -29.19 -17.72 -16.07
N ASP A 118 -29.43 -17.51 -14.76
CA ASP A 118 -29.22 -18.53 -13.74
C ASP A 118 -30.37 -19.56 -13.84
N GLU A 119 -30.06 -20.86 -13.93
CA GLU A 119 -31.05 -21.96 -13.93
C GLU A 119 -31.90 -22.04 -12.66
#